data_AF-A0A0N4T731-F1
#
_entry.id   AF-A0A0N4T731-F1
#
_cell.length_a   1.000
_cell.length_b   1.000
_cell.length_c   1.000
_cell.angle_alpha   90.00
_cell.angle_beta   90.00
_cell.angle_gamma   90.00
#
_symmetry.space_group_name_H-M   'P 1'
#
loop_
_entity.id
_entity.type
_entity.pdbx_description
1 polymer ?
#
loop_
_entity_poly.entity_id
_entity_poly.type
_entity_poly.pdbx_seq_one_letter_code
_entity_poly.pdbx_strand_id
1 'polypeptide(L)'
;VSTEVKYEIGRSYVFDVTSRTILKIGDERDTDVTQNAQAHISVHSPCEFSLKLTRTSLRGMQVENDWSAILERSSLRFAFDDGKVIAICPNNTDPIWAINIKRSILSTFQIIHEGIREIDISGDCPIIIEKQKINEILNLKTTKQLNSCYRKHDIAGIRAIPYRLESVS
;
A
#
# COMPACT_ATOMS: atom_id res chain seq x y z
N VAL A 1 -4.24 20.42 18.41
CA VAL A 1 -4.05 20.60 16.95
C VAL A 1 -4.39 19.26 16.32
N SER A 2 -5.48 19.18 15.57
CA SER A 2 -5.85 17.94 14.87
C SER A 2 -4.71 17.59 13.90
N THR A 3 -4.12 16.42 14.08
CA THR A 3 -3.06 15.86 13.23
C THR A 3 -3.65 15.12 12.02
N GLU A 4 -4.96 15.17 11.84
CA GLU A 4 -5.70 14.41 10.85
C GLU A 4 -5.53 15.04 9.47
N VAL A 5 -4.96 14.30 8.52
CA VAL A 5 -4.90 14.72 7.11
C VAL A 5 -6.32 14.71 6.57
N LYS A 6 -6.86 15.90 6.30
CA LYS A 6 -8.23 16.05 5.80
C LYS A 6 -8.27 15.92 4.28
N TYR A 7 -8.97 14.89 3.82
CA TYR A 7 -9.27 14.71 2.41
C TYR A 7 -10.68 15.22 2.09
N GLU A 8 -10.83 15.97 1.00
CA GLU A 8 -12.11 16.53 0.58
C GLU A 8 -12.93 15.49 -0.20
N ILE A 9 -14.19 15.30 0.21
CA ILE A 9 -15.14 14.45 -0.50
C ILE A 9 -15.31 14.94 -1.94
N GLY A 10 -15.31 14.02 -2.91
CA GLY A 10 -15.42 14.33 -4.34
C GLY A 10 -14.11 14.76 -4.99
N ARG A 11 -13.01 14.89 -4.24
CA ARG A 11 -11.68 15.14 -4.81
C ARG A 11 -10.95 13.84 -5.14
N SER A 12 -10.02 13.97 -6.07
CA SER A 12 -9.02 12.95 -6.38
C SER A 12 -7.62 13.54 -6.22
N TYR A 13 -6.78 12.84 -5.47
CA TYR A 13 -5.40 13.18 -5.21
C TYR A 13 -4.51 12.24 -6.02
N VAL A 14 -3.52 12.78 -6.72
CA VAL A 14 -2.66 12.01 -7.62
C VAL A 14 -1.24 12.03 -7.07
N PHE A 15 -0.68 10.84 -6.86
CA PHE A 15 0.67 10.65 -6.35
C PHE A 15 1.50 9.86 -7.38
N ASP A 16 2.71 10.33 -7.66
CA ASP A 16 3.70 9.54 -8.37
C ASP A 16 4.33 8.54 -7.39
N VAL A 17 4.28 7.25 -7.73
CA VAL A 17 4.77 6.17 -6.88
C VAL A 17 5.88 5.43 -7.60
N THR A 18 7.03 5.33 -6.95
CA THR A 18 8.17 4.53 -7.41
C THR A 18 8.54 3.50 -6.36
N SER A 19 8.65 2.24 -6.77
CA SER A 19 9.20 1.15 -5.97
C SER A 19 10.42 0.59 -6.68
N ARG A 20 11.50 0.34 -5.93
CA ARG A 20 12.74 -0.24 -6.46
C ARG A 20 13.16 -1.40 -5.57
N THR A 21 13.39 -2.55 -6.18
CA THR A 21 13.85 -3.77 -5.51
C THR A 21 15.17 -4.20 -6.12
N ILE A 22 16.19 -4.36 -5.28
CA ILE A 22 17.52 -4.79 -5.70
C ILE A 22 17.78 -6.16 -5.08
N LEU A 23 17.98 -7.17 -5.91
CA LEU A 23 18.39 -8.51 -5.50
C LEU A 23 19.88 -8.67 -5.75
N LYS A 24 20.64 -8.94 -4.68
CA LYS A 24 22.07 -9.22 -4.74
C LYS A 24 22.31 -10.70 -4.47
N ILE A 25 23.00 -11.38 -5.38
CA ILE A 25 23.36 -12.80 -5.24
C ILE A 25 24.89 -12.88 -5.31
N GLY A 26 25.54 -12.99 -4.15
CA GLY A 26 27.01 -12.98 -4.06
C GLY A 26 27.62 -11.71 -4.65
N ASP A 27 28.72 -11.87 -5.41
CA ASP A 27 29.41 -10.80 -6.14
C ASP A 27 28.89 -10.59 -7.58
N GLU A 28 27.82 -11.28 -7.97
CA GLU A 28 27.25 -11.13 -9.32
C GLU A 28 26.37 -9.87 -9.46
N ARG A 29 26.06 -9.53 -10.72
CA ARG A 29 25.25 -8.36 -11.09
C ARG A 29 23.93 -8.32 -10.32
N ASP A 30 23.70 -7.18 -9.66
CA ASP A 30 22.45 -6.84 -9.01
C ASP A 30 21.28 -6.93 -10.03
N THR A 31 20.21 -7.66 -9.68
CA THR A 31 18.93 -7.52 -10.39
C THR A 31 18.19 -6.34 -9.80
N ASP A 32 18.03 -5.29 -10.59
CA ASP A 32 17.40 -4.03 -10.17
C ASP A 32 16.06 -3.86 -10.87
N VAL A 33 14.98 -4.08 -10.13
CA VAL A 33 13.61 -3.98 -10.61
C VAL A 33 13.03 -2.66 -10.14
N THR A 34 12.58 -1.83 -11.09
CA THR A 34 11.91 -0.56 -10.79
C THR A 34 10.49 -0.57 -11.33
N GLN A 35 9.52 -0.32 -10.45
CA GLN A 35 8.12 -0.12 -10.76
C GLN A 35 7.76 1.36 -10.61
N ASN A 36 7.04 1.92 -11.59
CA ASN A 36 6.45 3.25 -11.47
C ASN A 36 4.93 3.18 -11.72
N ALA A 37 4.18 4.08 -11.11
CA ALA A 37 2.74 4.26 -11.34
C ALA A 37 2.29 5.65 -10.90
N GLN A 38 1.13 6.10 -11.40
CA GLN A 38 0.36 7.17 -10.79
C GLN A 38 -0.80 6.58 -9.99
N ALA A 39 -0.83 6.89 -8.69
CA ALA A 39 -1.86 6.47 -7.77
C ALA A 39 -2.90 7.58 -7.63
N HIS A 40 -4.11 7.34 -8.15
CA HIS A 40 -5.26 8.21 -7.99
C HIS A 40 -6.08 7.75 -6.79
N ILE A 41 -6.07 8.55 -5.73
CA ILE A 41 -6.86 8.35 -4.51
C ILE A 41 -8.09 9.26 -4.58
N SER A 42 -9.27 8.66 -4.77
CA SER A 42 -10.55 9.37 -4.84
C SER A 42 -11.34 9.19 -3.54
N VAL A 43 -11.93 10.27 -3.04
CA VAL A 43 -12.75 10.29 -1.83
C VAL A 43 -14.23 10.27 -2.20
N HIS A 44 -14.97 9.24 -1.80
CA HIS A 44 -16.37 9.07 -2.18
C HIS A 44 -17.32 9.55 -1.10
N SER A 45 -17.03 9.21 0.15
CA SER A 45 -17.81 9.57 1.33
C SER A 45 -16.90 9.54 2.57
N PRO A 46 -17.37 9.92 3.77
CA PRO A 46 -16.58 9.78 5.00
C PRO A 46 -16.04 8.36 5.14
N CYS A 47 -14.73 8.24 5.27
CA CYS A 47 -13.98 6.99 5.38
C CYS A 47 -14.07 6.03 4.17
N GLU A 48 -14.70 6.40 3.04
CA GLU A 48 -14.78 5.57 1.82
C GLU A 48 -13.95 6.15 0.68
N PHE A 49 -12.94 5.39 0.25
CA PHE A 49 -11.96 5.81 -0.75
C PHE A 49 -11.80 4.77 -1.85
N SER A 50 -11.19 5.17 -2.97
CA SER A 50 -10.70 4.23 -3.96
C SER A 50 -9.33 4.60 -4.51
N LEU A 51 -8.50 3.58 -4.74
CA LEU A 51 -7.23 3.68 -5.44
C LEU A 51 -7.38 3.17 -6.88
N LYS A 52 -7.01 4.01 -7.85
CA LYS A 52 -6.86 3.63 -9.27
C LYS A 52 -5.43 3.89 -9.71
N LEU A 53 -4.80 2.90 -10.32
CA LEU A 53 -3.48 3.05 -10.90
C LEU A 53 -3.59 3.43 -12.38
N THR A 54 -2.69 4.28 -12.84
CA THR A 54 -2.48 4.61 -14.26
C THR A 54 -0.98 4.74 -14.54
N ARG A 55 -0.59 4.72 -15.82
CA ARG A 55 0.81 4.92 -16.26
C ARG A 55 1.80 3.98 -15.56
N THR A 56 1.37 2.76 -15.33
CA THR A 56 2.17 1.72 -14.69
C THR A 56 3.27 1.26 -15.64
N SER A 57 4.47 1.10 -15.09
CA SER A 57 5.60 0.56 -15.84
C SER A 57 6.50 -0.25 -14.93
N LEU A 58 7.15 -1.25 -15.50
CA LEU A 58 8.12 -2.09 -14.83
C LEU A 58 9.38 -2.17 -15.69
N ARG A 59 10.54 -1.99 -15.05
CA ARG A 59 11.87 -2.14 -15.66
C ARG A 59 12.69 -3.13 -14.85
N GLY A 60 13.61 -3.83 -15.50
CA GLY A 60 14.51 -4.79 -14.85
C GLY A 60 13.93 -6.20 -14.64
N MET A 61 12.70 -6.44 -15.08
CA MET A 61 12.04 -7.75 -15.08
C MET A 61 11.15 -7.87 -16.32
N GLN A 62 11.09 -9.06 -16.93
CA GLN A 62 10.11 -9.35 -17.97
C GLN A 62 8.78 -9.76 -17.33
N VAL A 63 7.69 -9.16 -17.82
CA VAL A 63 6.32 -9.46 -17.42
C VAL A 63 5.47 -9.66 -18.67
N GLU A 64 4.31 -10.29 -18.49
CA GLU A 64 3.33 -10.43 -19.56
C GLU A 64 2.85 -9.07 -20.07
N ASN A 65 2.50 -9.00 -21.35
CA ASN A 65 2.14 -7.75 -22.03
C ASN A 65 0.90 -7.08 -21.42
N ASP A 66 0.06 -7.83 -20.71
CA ASP A 66 -1.14 -7.35 -20.05
C ASP A 66 -0.92 -6.90 -18.60
N TRP A 67 0.31 -6.99 -18.06
CA TRP A 67 0.62 -6.65 -16.66
C TRP A 67 0.12 -5.24 -16.28
N SER A 68 0.43 -4.26 -17.13
CA SER A 68 0.01 -2.87 -16.94
C SER A 68 -1.51 -2.75 -17.05
N ALA A 69 -2.10 -3.37 -18.08
CA ALA A 69 -3.54 -3.36 -18.30
C ALA A 69 -4.31 -3.97 -17.12
N ILE A 70 -3.83 -5.08 -16.54
CA ILE A 70 -4.44 -5.73 -15.37
C ILE A 70 -4.40 -4.81 -14.15
N LEU A 71 -3.24 -4.20 -13.85
CA LEU A 71 -3.11 -3.29 -12.71
C LEU A 71 -4.00 -2.06 -12.83
N GLU A 72 -4.11 -1.53 -14.05
CA GLU A 72 -4.85 -0.30 -14.33
C GLU A 72 -6.34 -0.53 -14.54
N ARG A 73 -6.80 -1.76 -14.84
CA ARG A 73 -8.20 -2.05 -15.23
C ARG A 73 -9.23 -1.62 -14.19
N SER A 74 -9.02 -1.91 -12.92
CA SER A 74 -10.01 -1.73 -11.86
C SER A 74 -9.50 -0.84 -10.72
N SER A 75 -10.41 -0.13 -10.04
CA SER A 75 -10.10 0.56 -8.79
C SER A 75 -10.21 -0.40 -7.61
N LEU A 76 -9.35 -0.24 -6.60
CA LEU A 76 -9.48 -0.89 -5.29
C LEU A 76 -10.22 0.05 -4.35
N ARG A 77 -11.43 -0.31 -3.91
CA ARG A 77 -12.12 0.43 -2.83
C ARG A 77 -11.51 0.07 -1.49
N PHE A 78 -11.44 1.02 -0.58
CA PHE A 78 -10.92 0.81 0.76
C PHE A 78 -11.56 1.75 1.77
N ALA A 79 -11.66 1.27 3.01
CA ALA A 79 -12.06 2.07 4.15
C ALA A 79 -10.82 2.74 4.76
N PHE A 80 -10.85 4.07 4.92
CA PHE A 80 -9.74 4.85 5.46
C PHE A 80 -10.23 5.72 6.62
N ASP A 81 -9.75 5.42 7.81
CA ASP A 81 -10.20 6.07 9.04
C ASP A 81 -8.99 6.43 9.89
N ASP A 82 -8.94 7.69 10.35
CA ASP A 82 -7.84 8.24 11.16
C ASP A 82 -6.43 7.84 10.67
N GLY A 83 -6.19 8.02 9.36
CA GLY A 83 -4.89 7.72 8.75
C GLY A 83 -4.62 6.23 8.49
N LYS A 84 -5.57 5.32 8.78
CA LYS A 84 -5.39 3.86 8.67
C LYS A 84 -6.30 3.27 7.62
N VAL A 85 -5.80 2.30 6.87
CA VAL A 85 -6.64 1.47 6.01
C VAL A 85 -7.23 0.35 6.87
N ILE A 86 -8.55 0.31 6.98
CA ILE A 86 -9.24 -0.63 7.87
C ILE A 86 -9.68 -1.89 7.12
N ALA A 87 -10.17 -1.71 5.89
CA ALA A 87 -10.69 -2.77 5.05
C ALA A 87 -10.46 -2.44 3.57
N ILE A 88 -10.45 -3.48 2.73
CA ILE A 88 -10.40 -3.32 1.28
C ILE A 88 -11.50 -4.14 0.62
N CYS A 89 -11.95 -3.67 -0.53
CA CYS A 89 -12.90 -4.35 -1.40
C CYS A 89 -12.30 -4.43 -2.81
N PRO A 90 -11.54 -5.51 -3.10
CA PRO A 90 -10.96 -5.71 -4.42
C PRO A 90 -12.02 -6.13 -5.44
N ASN A 91 -11.74 -5.89 -6.71
CA ASN A 91 -12.57 -6.43 -7.77
C ASN A 91 -12.32 -7.93 -7.91
N ASN A 92 -13.38 -8.74 -8.05
CA ASN A 92 -13.30 -10.21 -8.16
C ASN A 92 -12.46 -10.70 -9.37
N THR A 93 -12.25 -9.84 -10.37
CA THR A 93 -11.44 -10.16 -11.55
C THR A 93 -9.96 -9.84 -11.38
N ASP A 94 -9.58 -9.12 -10.33
CA ASP A 94 -8.18 -8.78 -10.08
C ASP A 94 -7.43 -9.99 -9.52
N PRO A 95 -6.30 -10.38 -10.12
CA PRO A 95 -5.47 -11.43 -9.55
C PRO A 95 -4.83 -10.94 -8.25
N ILE A 96 -4.52 -11.88 -7.35
CA ILE A 96 -3.97 -11.61 -6.01
C ILE A 96 -2.70 -10.75 -6.08
N TRP A 97 -1.83 -10.96 -7.08
CA TRP A 97 -0.61 -10.17 -7.24
C TRP A 97 -0.91 -8.68 -7.51
N ALA A 98 -1.94 -8.37 -8.30
CA ALA A 98 -2.34 -7.01 -8.61
C ALA A 98 -2.94 -6.32 -7.38
N ILE A 99 -3.75 -7.06 -6.62
CA ILE A 99 -4.28 -6.60 -5.33
C ILE A 99 -3.12 -6.28 -4.37
N ASN A 100 -2.11 -7.14 -4.30
CA ASN A 100 -0.97 -6.94 -3.40
C ASN A 100 -0.10 -5.73 -3.78
N ILE A 101 0.05 -5.43 -5.08
CA ILE A 101 0.69 -4.18 -5.53
C ILE A 101 -0.14 -2.96 -5.11
N LYS A 102 -1.47 -2.99 -5.31
CA LYS A 102 -2.34 -1.88 -4.85
C LYS A 102 -2.26 -1.70 -3.33
N ARG A 103 -2.17 -2.79 -2.57
CA ARG A 103 -2.03 -2.77 -1.11
C ARG A 103 -0.67 -2.28 -0.61
N SER A 104 0.43 -2.53 -1.33
CA SER A 104 1.74 -1.96 -0.95
C SER A 104 1.75 -0.44 -1.11
N ILE A 105 1.04 0.09 -2.10
CA ILE A 105 0.83 1.53 -2.27
C ILE A 105 -0.03 2.06 -1.11
N LEU A 106 -1.14 1.39 -0.78
CA LEU A 106 -1.99 1.78 0.36
C LEU A 106 -1.26 1.71 1.71
N SER A 107 -0.37 0.75 1.91
CA SER A 107 0.53 0.68 3.08
C SER A 107 1.35 1.96 3.24
N THR A 108 1.92 2.47 2.15
CA THR A 108 2.69 3.72 2.15
C THR A 108 1.80 4.96 2.38
N PHE A 109 0.52 4.86 2.05
CA PHE A 109 -0.47 5.93 2.26
C PHE A 109 -0.97 5.99 3.71
N GLN A 110 -0.70 4.99 4.55
CA GLN A 110 -1.10 5.02 5.95
C GLN A 110 -0.27 6.07 6.72
N ILE A 111 -0.97 6.90 7.49
CA ILE A 111 -0.38 7.97 8.32
C ILE A 111 -0.75 7.68 9.77
N ILE A 112 -0.04 6.72 10.36
CA ILE A 112 -0.27 6.30 11.74
C ILE A 112 0.42 7.28 12.69
N HIS A 113 -0.38 8.10 13.37
CA HIS A 113 0.12 9.03 14.38
C HIS A 113 0.43 8.34 15.70
N GLU A 114 -0.30 7.29 16.04
CA GLU A 114 -0.16 6.58 17.31
C GLU A 114 -0.56 5.11 17.18
N GLY A 115 0.08 4.31 18.02
CA GLY A 115 -0.10 2.87 18.05
C GLY A 115 1.22 2.12 18.23
N ILE A 116 1.10 0.85 18.55
CA ILE A 116 2.22 -0.09 18.72
C ILE A 116 2.24 -1.14 17.61
N ARG A 117 1.19 -1.21 16.79
CA ARG A 117 1.03 -2.16 15.70
C ARG A 117 0.43 -1.51 14.46
N GLU A 118 0.84 -2.01 13.30
CA GLU A 118 0.32 -1.64 11.98
C GLU A 118 -0.12 -2.90 11.25
N ILE A 119 -1.31 -2.84 10.66
CA ILE A 119 -1.81 -3.86 9.74
C ILE A 119 -1.65 -3.35 8.32
N ASP A 120 -0.90 -4.07 7.50
CA ASP A 120 -0.70 -3.75 6.09
C ASP A 120 -0.27 -4.98 5.29
N ILE A 121 0.21 -4.80 4.06
CA ILE A 121 0.69 -5.90 3.19
C ILE A 121 1.68 -6.87 3.87
N SER A 122 2.43 -6.42 4.88
CA SER A 122 3.44 -7.22 5.57
C SER A 122 2.86 -8.17 6.63
N GLY A 123 1.64 -7.91 7.10
CA GLY A 123 1.04 -8.60 8.24
C GLY A 123 0.47 -7.63 9.27
N ASP A 124 0.19 -8.13 10.46
CA ASP A 124 0.00 -7.32 11.67
C ASP A 124 1.33 -7.24 12.42
N CYS A 125 1.99 -6.09 12.36
CA CYS A 125 3.39 -5.93 12.71
C CYS A 125 3.59 -4.93 13.85
N PRO A 126 4.48 -5.21 14.83
CA PRO A 126 4.93 -4.21 15.78
C PRO A 126 5.64 -3.05 15.06
N ILE A 127 5.35 -1.82 15.48
CA ILE A 127 5.95 -0.61 14.94
C ILE A 127 6.49 0.31 16.03
N ILE A 128 7.45 1.14 15.66
CA ILE A 128 7.96 2.26 16.46
C ILE A 128 7.77 3.53 15.64
N ILE A 129 7.15 4.56 16.23
CA ILE A 129 6.87 5.84 15.56
C ILE A 129 7.75 6.92 16.20
N GLU A 130 8.64 7.50 15.42
CA GLU A 130 9.42 8.68 15.79
C GLU A 130 8.71 9.93 15.22
N LYS A 131 8.49 10.95 16.06
CA LYS A 131 7.81 12.20 15.67
C LYS A 131 8.80 13.36 15.74
N GLN A 132 8.92 14.13 14.66
CA GLN A 132 9.76 15.32 14.61
C GLN A 132 9.02 16.49 13.97
N LYS A 133 8.85 17.58 14.71
CA LYS A 133 8.25 18.82 14.17
C LYS A 133 9.35 19.74 13.68
N ILE A 134 9.36 20.07 12.38
CA ILE A 134 10.32 20.98 11.74
C ILE A 134 9.52 22.01 10.96
N ASN A 135 9.67 23.30 11.27
CA ASN A 135 9.00 24.41 10.57
C ASN A 135 7.50 24.17 10.34
N GLU A 136 6.79 23.81 11.41
CA GLU A 136 5.35 23.46 11.42
C GLU A 136 4.96 22.15 10.72
N ILE A 137 5.88 21.51 10.00
CA ILE A 137 5.68 20.19 9.39
C ILE A 137 5.95 19.11 10.44
N LEU A 138 4.97 18.23 10.64
CA LEU A 138 5.11 17.03 11.45
C LEU A 138 5.66 15.90 10.58
N ASN A 139 6.90 15.49 10.83
CA ASN A 139 7.52 14.32 10.22
C ASN A 139 7.25 13.11 11.12
N LEU A 140 6.75 12.05 10.51
CA LEU A 140 6.54 10.75 11.15
C LEU A 140 7.47 9.75 10.49
N LYS A 141 8.29 9.07 11.29
CA LYS A 141 9.10 7.95 10.85
C LYS A 141 8.63 6.70 11.56
N THR A 142 8.02 5.80 10.79
CA THR A 142 7.54 4.51 11.28
C THR A 142 8.54 3.41 10.94
N THR A 143 9.01 2.69 11.94
CA THR A 143 9.92 1.53 11.80
C THR A 143 9.17 0.26 12.14
N LYS A 144 9.15 -0.71 11.22
CA LYS A 144 8.41 -1.98 11.36
C LYS A 144 9.33 -3.15 11.70
N GLN A 145 8.94 -3.94 12.70
CA GLN A 145 9.67 -5.15 13.09
C GLN A 145 9.14 -6.37 12.31
N LEU A 146 9.70 -6.59 11.11
CA LEU A 146 9.21 -7.63 10.19
C LEU A 146 9.27 -9.05 10.75
N ASN A 147 10.26 -9.35 11.58
CA ASN A 147 10.45 -10.68 12.19
C ASN A 147 9.38 -11.03 13.24
N SER A 148 8.56 -10.06 13.63
CA SER A 148 7.52 -10.21 14.67
C SER A 148 6.12 -9.93 14.13
N CYS A 149 5.97 -9.88 12.80
CA CYS A 149 4.66 -9.75 12.16
C CYS A 149 3.86 -11.04 12.30
N TYR A 150 2.59 -10.91 12.70
CA TYR A 150 1.64 -12.01 12.72
C TYR A 150 0.92 -12.14 11.38
N ARG A 151 0.79 -13.36 10.87
CA ARG A 151 0.00 -13.71 9.68
C ARG A 151 -0.88 -14.93 9.99
N LYS A 152 -2.19 -14.78 9.80
CA LYS A 152 -3.18 -15.82 10.14
C LYS A 152 -3.04 -17.11 9.29
N HIS A 153 -2.32 -17.08 8.17
CA HIS A 153 -2.14 -18.21 7.24
C HIS A 153 -0.67 -18.42 6.83
N ASP A 154 0.23 -18.67 7.78
CA ASP A 154 1.63 -19.03 7.46
C ASP A 154 1.77 -20.56 7.24
N ILE A 155 1.59 -21.00 5.98
CA ILE A 155 2.23 -22.21 5.47
C ILE A 155 3.04 -21.81 4.22
N ALA A 156 4.35 -21.65 4.45
CA ALA A 156 5.41 -21.38 3.49
C ALA A 156 5.41 -20.00 2.80
N GLY A 157 6.50 -19.26 3.05
CA GLY A 157 7.16 -18.35 2.11
C GLY A 157 6.27 -17.35 1.37
N ILE A 158 6.16 -16.14 1.91
CA ILE A 158 5.67 -14.93 1.22
C ILE A 158 4.35 -15.14 0.45
N ARG A 159 3.25 -15.39 1.16
CA ARG A 159 1.90 -15.14 0.62
C ARG A 159 1.24 -14.03 1.42
N ALA A 160 1.29 -12.81 0.87
CA ALA A 160 0.81 -11.62 1.58
C ALA A 160 -0.72 -11.55 1.63
N ILE A 161 -1.34 -11.57 2.82
CA ILE A 161 -2.71 -11.05 3.11
C ILE A 161 -2.83 -10.63 4.60
N PRO A 162 -2.95 -9.32 4.89
CA PRO A 162 -4.15 -8.84 5.61
C PRO A 162 -4.64 -7.40 5.30
N TYR A 163 -5.90 -7.30 4.92
CA TYR A 163 -6.92 -6.34 5.39
C TYR A 163 -8.23 -7.17 5.42
N ARG A 164 -9.27 -6.76 6.16
CA ARG A 164 -10.54 -7.52 6.12
C ARG A 164 -11.12 -7.46 4.70
N LEU A 165 -11.30 -8.63 4.10
CA LEU A 165 -12.11 -8.80 2.90
C LEU A 165 -13.55 -8.95 3.38
N GLU A 166 -14.38 -7.94 3.17
CA GLU A 166 -15.82 -8.11 3.36
C GLU A 166 -16.40 -8.73 2.09
N SER A 167 -16.92 -9.95 2.21
CA SER A 167 -17.78 -10.54 1.19
C SER A 167 -19.14 -9.88 1.29
N VAL A 168 -19.54 -9.16 0.24
CA VAL A 168 -20.95 -8.78 0.09
C VAL A 168 -21.72 -10.08 -0.20
N SER A 169 -22.47 -10.55 0.79
CA SER A 169 -23.46 -11.62 0.67
C SER A 169 -24.74 -11.12 0.00
#